data_AF-A0A835LN39-F1
#
_entry.id   AF-A0A835LN39-F1
#
_cell.length_a   1.000
_cell.length_b   1.000
_cell.length_c   1.000
_cell.angle_alpha   90.00
_cell.angle_beta   90.00
_cell.angle_gamma   90.00
#
_symmetry.space_group_name_H-M   'P 1'
#
loop_
_entity.id
_entity.type
_entity.pdbx_description
1 polymer ?
#
loop_
_entity_poly.entity_id
_entity_poly.type
_entity_poly.pdbx_seq_one_letter_code
_entity_poly.pdbx_strand_id
1 'polypeptide(L)'
;MNEAANYIKHQQKKIKELVEERDDLKRFSSSDNSNIKNSSSSCSQNYVTVHTCCSGVEVTVRSGPSDRVLPLSMVLGALAEEGLSANICTSTRVNENTFYAIQSEVYLCFLIKRYFFLVLGFVLFSFSQS
;
A
#
# COMPACT_ATOMS: atom_id res chain seq x y z
N MET A 1 32.28 -28.79 28.04
CA MET A 1 31.28 -28.72 26.95
C MET A 1 30.04 -28.04 27.50
N ASN A 2 29.69 -26.84 27.02
CA ASN A 2 28.48 -26.14 27.45
C ASN A 2 27.81 -25.45 26.26
N GLU A 3 27.62 -26.20 25.17
CA GLU A 3 27.08 -25.70 23.91
C GLU A 3 25.68 -25.11 24.07
N ALA A 4 24.85 -25.71 24.93
CA ALA A 4 23.53 -25.17 25.27
C ALA A 4 23.61 -23.76 25.85
N ALA A 5 24.56 -23.50 26.76
CA ALA A 5 24.76 -22.16 27.31
C ALA A 5 25.28 -21.16 26.26
N ASN A 6 26.09 -21.63 25.32
CA ASN A 6 26.58 -20.78 24.22
C ASN A 6 25.46 -20.43 23.23
N TYR A 7 24.57 -21.39 22.95
CA TYR A 7 23.38 -21.17 22.13
C TYR A 7 22.39 -20.19 22.80
N ILE A 8 22.15 -20.34 24.11
CA ILE A 8 21.34 -19.39 24.88
C ILE A 8 21.93 -17.97 24.78
N LYS A 9 23.25 -17.84 24.93
CA LYS A 9 23.93 -16.54 24.80
C LYS A 9 23.81 -15.95 23.39
N HIS A 10 23.92 -16.79 22.36
CA HIS A 10 23.73 -16.37 20.98
C HIS A 10 22.30 -15.87 20.73
N GLN A 11 21.29 -16.58 21.23
CA GLN A 11 19.89 -16.17 21.08
C GLN A 11 19.57 -14.89 21.85
N GLN A 12 20.09 -14.73 23.06
CA GLN A 12 19.96 -13.48 23.81
C GLN A 12 20.57 -12.28 23.06
N LYS A 13 21.72 -12.47 22.41
CA LYS A 13 22.35 -11.45 21.57
C LYS A 13 21.45 -11.09 20.38
N LYS A 14 20.95 -12.09 19.66
CA LYS A 14 20.07 -11.89 18.50
C LYS A 14 18.76 -11.17 18.86
N ILE A 15 18.16 -11.51 20.00
CA ILE A 15 16.96 -10.81 20.50
C ILE A 15 17.27 -9.33 20.76
N LYS A 16 18.43 -9.02 21.34
CA LYS A 16 18.83 -7.64 21.61
C LYS A 16 19.02 -6.83 20.33
N GLU A 17 19.68 -7.40 19.32
CA GLU A 17 19.87 -6.76 18.01
C GLU A 17 18.52 -6.46 17.32
N LEU A 18 17.58 -7.41 17.34
CA LEU A 18 16.24 -7.21 16.78
C LEU A 18 15.40 -6.17 17.54
N VAL A 19 15.60 -6.03 18.84
CA VAL A 19 14.94 -4.99 19.66
C VAL A 19 15.49 -3.62 19.32
N GLU A 20 16.81 -3.48 19.16
CA GLU A 20 17.46 -2.24 18.73
C GLU A 20 16.97 -1.82 17.33
N GLU A 21 16.94 -2.74 16.35
CA GLU A 21 16.43 -2.48 15.00
C GLU A 21 14.96 -2.05 15.01
N ARG A 22 14.12 -2.70 15.81
CA ARG A 22 12.70 -2.32 15.98
C ARG A 22 12.57 -0.93 16.59
N ASP A 23 13.36 -0.61 17.62
CA ASP A 23 13.26 0.67 18.33
C ASP A 23 13.76 1.83 17.45
N ASP A 24 14.80 1.60 16.64
CA ASP A 24 15.23 2.53 15.60
C ASP A 24 14.11 2.75 14.57
N LEU A 25 13.52 1.68 14.03
CA LEU A 25 12.40 1.77 13.09
C LEU A 25 11.18 2.47 13.71
N LYS A 26 10.90 2.20 15.00
CA LYS A 26 9.83 2.86 15.75
C LYS A 26 10.09 4.35 15.92
N ARG A 27 11.34 4.76 16.14
CA ARG A 27 11.75 6.17 16.21
C ARG A 27 11.53 6.88 14.87
N PHE A 28 11.77 6.21 13.75
CA PHE A 28 11.40 6.71 12.43
C PHE A 28 9.87 6.82 12.26
N SER A 29 9.08 5.84 12.72
CA SER A 29 7.60 5.89 12.64
C SER A 29 6.93 6.89 13.61
N SER A 30 7.61 7.26 14.70
CA SER A 30 7.06 8.15 15.73
C SER A 30 7.15 9.62 15.35
N SER A 31 7.94 9.97 14.33
CA SER A 31 7.98 11.34 13.78
C SER A 31 6.75 11.70 12.95
N ASP A 32 5.93 10.72 12.56
CA ASP A 32 4.70 10.94 11.77
C ASP A 32 3.40 10.85 12.59
N ASN A 33 3.48 10.53 13.90
CA ASN A 33 2.29 10.31 14.73
C ASN A 33 1.96 11.45 15.72
N SER A 34 2.43 12.67 15.45
CA SER A 34 1.96 13.87 16.16
C SER A 34 0.77 14.54 15.44
N ASN A 35 -0.33 13.81 15.24
CA ASN A 35 -1.71 14.33 15.22
C ASN A 35 -2.69 13.25 14.74
N ILE A 36 -2.85 12.18 15.53
CA ILE A 36 -4.18 11.54 15.62
C ILE A 36 -4.93 12.26 16.74
N LYS A 37 -5.09 13.58 16.58
CA LYS A 37 -6.13 14.30 17.29
C LYS A 37 -7.40 14.05 16.50
N ASN A 38 -8.29 13.36 17.18
CA ASN A 38 -9.71 13.28 16.91
C ASN A 38 -10.27 14.70 16.71
N SER A 39 -10.15 15.25 15.50
CA SER A 39 -10.76 16.49 15.09
C SER A 39 -11.65 16.20 13.90
N SER A 40 -12.94 16.10 14.20
CA SER A 40 -14.07 16.30 13.32
C SER A 40 -14.07 17.72 12.71
N SER A 41 -12.98 18.08 12.06
CA SER A 41 -12.83 19.27 11.25
C SER A 41 -12.57 18.78 9.84
N SER A 42 -13.38 19.26 8.91
CA SER A 42 -13.37 19.03 7.46
C SER A 42 -11.99 19.26 6.81
N CYS A 43 -11.02 18.40 7.13
CA CYS A 43 -9.78 18.31 6.39
C CYS A 43 -10.20 17.76 5.03
N SER A 44 -10.10 18.61 4.01
CA SER A 44 -10.25 18.30 2.60
C SER A 44 -9.11 17.38 2.15
N GLN A 45 -9.03 16.22 2.79
CA GLN A 45 -7.98 15.25 2.62
C GLN A 45 -8.27 14.48 1.34
N ASN A 46 -7.28 14.44 0.46
CA ASN A 46 -7.43 13.63 -0.74
C ASN A 46 -7.53 12.17 -0.32
N TYR A 47 -8.52 11.46 -0.86
CA TYR A 47 -8.67 10.03 -0.61
C TYR A 47 -8.90 9.31 -1.93
N VAL A 48 -8.37 8.09 -2.00
CA VAL A 48 -8.54 7.17 -3.11
C VAL A 48 -9.32 5.98 -2.58
N THR A 49 -10.43 5.66 -3.25
CA THR A 49 -11.25 4.49 -2.96
C THR A 49 -11.22 3.58 -4.15
N VAL A 50 -10.96 2.30 -3.92
CA VAL A 50 -10.92 1.28 -4.97
C VAL A 50 -12.07 0.31 -4.74
N HIS A 51 -12.93 0.18 -5.73
CA HIS A 51 -14.05 -0.74 -5.76
C HIS A 51 -13.81 -1.81 -6.83
N THR A 52 -14.13 -3.06 -6.51
CA THR A 52 -14.18 -4.13 -7.50
C THR A 52 -15.56 -4.16 -8.14
N CYS A 53 -15.65 -4.11 -9.47
CA CYS A 53 -16.90 -4.26 -10.21
C CYS A 53 -16.92 -5.58 -10.98
N CYS A 54 -18.08 -5.99 -11.50
CA CYS A 54 -18.23 -7.27 -12.21
C CYS A 54 -17.32 -7.43 -13.44
N SER A 55 -16.88 -6.31 -14.04
CA SER A 55 -15.98 -6.28 -15.20
C SER A 55 -14.54 -5.85 -14.87
N GLY A 56 -14.23 -5.50 -13.62
CA GLY A 56 -12.87 -5.11 -13.24
C GLY A 56 -12.75 -4.25 -11.99
N VAL A 57 -12.10 -3.09 -12.11
CA VAL A 57 -11.74 -2.20 -10.99
C VAL A 57 -12.19 -0.77 -11.29
N GLU A 58 -12.89 -0.18 -10.33
CA GLU A 58 -13.29 1.22 -10.32
C GLU A 58 -12.50 1.98 -9.23
N VAL A 59 -11.72 2.98 -9.64
CA VAL A 59 -10.92 3.81 -8.73
C VAL A 59 -11.54 5.20 -8.67
N THR A 60 -12.00 5.59 -7.49
CA THR A 60 -12.56 6.91 -7.19
C THR A 60 -11.55 7.73 -6.42
N VAL A 61 -11.09 8.84 -7.01
CA VAL A 61 -10.13 9.77 -6.39
C VAL A 61 -10.88 11.04 -6.05
N ARG A 62 -10.87 11.45 -4.79
CA ARG A 62 -11.28 12.80 -4.38
C ARG A 62 -10.05 13.67 -4.22
N SER A 63 -10.02 14.78 -4.93
CA SER A 63 -9.08 15.88 -4.70
C SER A 63 -9.75 17.01 -3.93
N GLY A 64 -9.13 17.43 -2.83
CA GLY A 64 -9.45 18.64 -2.08
C GLY A 64 -9.09 19.91 -2.86
N PRO A 65 -9.67 21.08 -2.51
CA PRO A 65 -9.29 22.39 -3.05
C PRO A 65 -7.90 22.88 -2.60
N SER A 66 -7.19 22.13 -1.75
CA SER A 66 -5.84 22.46 -1.30
C SER A 66 -4.79 22.20 -2.39
N ASP A 67 -3.69 22.94 -2.38
CA ASP A 67 -2.54 22.89 -3.33
C ASP A 67 -1.91 21.51 -3.54
N ARG A 68 -2.33 20.49 -2.77
CA ARG A 68 -1.90 19.10 -2.91
C ARG A 68 -2.90 18.29 -3.73
N VAL A 69 -3.18 18.67 -4.97
CA VAL A 69 -4.00 17.86 -5.87
C VAL A 69 -3.28 16.53 -6.12
N LEU A 70 -3.93 15.39 -5.84
CA LEU A 70 -3.38 14.09 -6.24
C LEU A 70 -3.31 14.05 -7.78
N PRO A 71 -2.11 13.96 -8.37
CA PRO A 71 -1.98 13.98 -9.81
C PRO A 71 -2.57 12.69 -10.39
N LEU A 72 -3.56 12.83 -11.26
CA LEU A 72 -4.17 11.71 -11.98
C LEU A 72 -3.14 10.86 -12.74
N SER A 73 -2.08 11.49 -13.24
CA SER A 73 -0.99 10.79 -13.92
C SER A 73 -0.32 9.75 -13.03
N MET A 74 -0.22 10.00 -11.73
CA MET A 74 0.35 9.04 -10.78
C MET A 74 -0.59 7.85 -10.56
N VAL A 75 -1.90 8.10 -10.50
CA VAL A 75 -2.91 7.04 -10.36
C VAL A 75 -2.96 6.18 -11.62
N LEU A 76 -2.93 6.80 -12.80
CA LEU A 76 -2.87 6.10 -14.08
C LEU A 76 -1.55 5.36 -14.28
N GLY A 77 -0.43 5.94 -13.83
CA GLY A 77 0.88 5.28 -13.84
C GLY A 77 0.90 4.02 -12.99
N ALA A 78 0.37 4.09 -11.77
CA ALA A 78 0.23 2.93 -10.89
C ALA A 78 -0.66 1.84 -11.50
N LEU A 79 -1.78 2.22 -12.13
CA LEU A 79 -2.63 1.26 -12.87
C LEU A 79 -1.85 0.61 -14.03
N ALA A 80 -1.05 1.38 -14.76
CA ALA A 80 -0.26 0.87 -15.88
C ALA A 80 0.88 -0.07 -15.42
N GLU A 81 1.55 0.22 -14.30
CA GLU A 81 2.54 -0.67 -13.69
C GLU A 81 1.94 -2.03 -13.31
N GLU A 82 0.69 -2.01 -12.82
CA GLU A 82 -0.09 -3.21 -12.51
C GLU A 82 -0.67 -3.89 -13.77
N GLY A 83 -0.48 -3.31 -14.95
CA GLY A 83 -0.97 -3.84 -16.23
C GLY A 83 -2.47 -3.67 -16.45
N LEU A 84 -3.09 -2.73 -15.74
CA LEU A 84 -4.50 -2.35 -15.86
C LEU A 84 -4.64 -1.18 -16.85
N SER A 85 -5.44 -1.36 -17.91
CA SER A 85 -5.75 -0.28 -18.85
C SER A 85 -6.97 0.51 -18.37
N ALA A 86 -6.85 1.83 -18.25
CA ALA A 86 -7.98 2.69 -17.98
C ALA A 86 -8.88 2.75 -19.23
N ASN A 87 -10.08 2.18 -19.15
CA ASN A 87 -11.04 2.15 -20.25
C ASN A 87 -11.97 3.36 -20.21
N ILE A 88 -12.38 3.75 -19.00
CA ILE A 88 -13.27 4.90 -18.78
C ILE A 88 -12.66 5.75 -17.68
N CYS A 89 -12.49 7.03 -17.94
CA CYS A 89 -12.11 8.02 -16.93
C CYS A 89 -13.16 9.14 -16.96
N THR A 90 -13.89 9.32 -15.87
CA THR A 90 -14.85 10.40 -15.72
C THR A 90 -14.39 11.34 -14.62
N SER A 91 -14.51 12.64 -14.86
CA SER A 91 -14.20 13.67 -13.87
C SER A 91 -15.46 14.46 -13.55
N THR A 92 -15.76 14.58 -12.27
CA THR A 92 -16.92 15.32 -11.78
C THR A 92 -16.45 16.31 -10.74
N ARG A 93 -16.80 17.60 -10.91
CA ARG A 93 -16.47 18.64 -9.94
C ARG A 93 -17.71 19.00 -9.14
N VAL A 94 -17.64 18.87 -7.81
CA VAL A 94 -18.75 19.15 -6.89
C VAL A 94 -18.22 19.99 -5.73
N ASN A 95 -18.80 21.17 -5.50
CA ASN A 95 -18.48 22.04 -4.36
C ASN A 95 -16.97 22.19 -4.13
N GLU A 96 -16.25 22.59 -5.18
CA GLU A 96 -14.79 22.81 -5.20
C GLU A 96 -13.92 21.55 -5.14
N ASN A 97 -14.50 20.38 -4.85
CA ASN A 97 -13.83 19.09 -4.94
C ASN A 97 -13.89 18.53 -6.35
N THR A 98 -12.78 17.95 -6.79
CA THR A 98 -12.73 17.20 -8.06
C THR A 98 -12.71 15.71 -7.76
N PHE A 99 -13.63 14.98 -8.36
CA PHE A 99 -13.73 13.53 -8.28
C PHE A 99 -13.32 12.94 -9.61
N TYR A 100 -12.56 11.86 -9.57
CA TYR A 100 -12.20 11.09 -10.75
C TYR A 100 -12.64 9.65 -10.54
N ALA A 101 -13.44 9.10 -11.44
CA ALA A 101 -13.78 7.69 -11.45
C ALA A 101 -13.12 7.04 -12.68
N ILE A 102 -12.22 6.11 -12.42
CA ILE A 102 -11.46 5.37 -13.43
C ILE A 102 -11.95 3.93 -13.40
N GLN A 103 -12.52 3.45 -14.51
CA GLN A 103 -12.85 2.04 -14.67
C GLN A 103 -11.81 1.38 -15.56
N SER A 104 -11.31 0.24 -15.09
CA SER A 104 -10.38 -0.62 -15.80
C SER A 104 -10.94 -2.02 -15.87
N GLU A 105 -10.97 -2.61 -17.07
CA GLU A 105 -11.32 -4.02 -17.21
C GLU A 105 -10.14 -4.89 -16.80
N VAL A 106 -10.44 -5.92 -16.02
CA VAL A 106 -9.44 -6.89 -15.59
C VAL A 106 -9.38 -7.98 -16.64
N TYR A 107 -8.39 -7.91 -17.52
CA TYR A 107 -8.09 -9.02 -18.42
C TYR A 107 -7.60 -10.22 -17.62
N LEU A 108 -7.95 -11.44 -18.04
CA LEU A 108 -7.56 -12.71 -17.40
C LEU A 108 -6.05 -12.79 -17.06
N CYS A 109 -5.21 -12.10 -17.86
CA CYS A 109 -3.77 -11.94 -17.65
C CYS A 109 -3.41 -11.33 -16.28
N PHE A 110 -4.23 -10.43 -15.74
CA PHE A 110 -4.03 -9.81 -14.42
C PHE A 110 -4.21 -10.83 -13.28
N LEU A 111 -5.26 -11.66 -13.35
CA LEU A 111 -5.47 -12.75 -12.38
C LEU A 111 -4.35 -13.77 -12.45
N ILE A 112 -3.89 -14.11 -13.66
CA ILE A 112 -2.79 -15.05 -13.87
C ILE A 112 -1.47 -14.49 -13.34
N LYS A 113 -1.16 -13.21 -13.59
CA LYS A 113 0.04 -12.55 -13.04
C LYS A 113 0.00 -12.49 -11.52
N ARG A 114 -1.14 -12.12 -10.92
CA ARG A 114 -1.28 -12.06 -9.46
C ARG A 114 -1.20 -13.43 -8.82
N TYR A 115 -1.82 -14.44 -9.43
CA TYR A 115 -1.73 -15.83 -8.98
C TYR A 115 -0.30 -16.36 -9.12
N PHE A 116 0.36 -16.10 -10.25
CA PHE A 116 1.75 -16.49 -10.47
C PHE A 116 2.68 -15.81 -9.47
N PHE A 117 2.52 -14.51 -9.20
CA PHE A 117 3.35 -13.80 -8.23
C PHE A 117 3.11 -14.28 -6.79
N LEU A 118 1.85 -14.58 -6.43
CA LEU A 118 1.52 -15.18 -5.13
C LEU A 118 2.11 -16.58 -4.99
N VAL A 119 1.96 -17.44 -6.00
CA VAL A 119 2.49 -18.81 -5.99
C VAL A 119 4.01 -18.81 -6.02
N LEU A 120 4.63 -18.00 -6.88
CA LEU A 120 6.09 -17.88 -6.97
C LEU A 120 6.67 -17.27 -5.70
N GLY A 121 6.03 -16.24 -5.14
CA GLY A 121 6.40 -15.66 -3.85
C GLY A 121 6.31 -16.67 -2.72
N PHE A 122 5.25 -17.49 -2.69
CA PHE A 122 5.10 -18.56 -1.70
C PHE A 122 6.14 -19.67 -1.85
N VAL A 123 6.48 -20.04 -3.10
CA VAL A 123 7.52 -21.04 -3.41
C VAL A 123 8.91 -20.52 -3.01
N LEU A 124 9.24 -19.26 -3.35
CA LEU A 124 10.51 -18.64 -2.98
C LEU A 124 10.65 -18.44 -1.47
N PHE A 125 9.56 -18.06 -0.79
CA PHE A 125 9.53 -17.95 0.67
C PHE A 125 9.74 -19.31 1.35
N SER A 126 9.13 -20.36 0.78
CA SER A 126 9.29 -21.73 1.28
C SER A 126 10.71 -22.27 1.06
N PHE A 127 11.36 -21.89 -0.05
CA PHE A 127 12.77 -22.23 -0.32
C PHE A 127 13.75 -21.48 0.58
N SER A 128 13.43 -20.25 0.99
CA SER A 128 14.27 -19.47 1.90
C SER A 128 14.23 -19.98 3.35
N GLN A 129 13.29 -20.87 3.68
CA GLN A 129 13.10 -21.41 5.03
C GLN A 129 13.57 -22.87 5.19
N SER A 130 14.06 -23.49 4.10
CA SER A 130 14.65 -24.84 4.08
C SER A 130 16.17 -24.79 3.97
#